data_AF-A0A7V8Z0Y6-F1
#
_entry.id   AF-A0A7V8Z0Y6-F1
#
_cell.length_a   1.000
_cell.length_b   1.000
_cell.length_c   1.000
_cell.angle_alpha   90.00
_cell.angle_beta   90.00
_cell.angle_gamma   90.00
#
_symmetry.space_group_name_H-M   'P 1'
#
loop_
_entity.id
_entity.type
_entity.pdbx_description
1 polymer ?
#
loop_
_entity_poly.entity_id
_entity_poly.type
_entity_poly.pdbx_seq_one_letter_code
_entity_poly.pdbx_strand_id
1 'polypeptide(L)'
;MQKNVNFMRTLLLILFILSTSVYTFSQTKKSMLPVKKTSSSVAGIKPEPLPDKIPLKKNERPGVEMPDKSNDNKFRNTIPDSLGAVDPTYFYEFSRPDFLISKIFIEHDESGKGKISFLKKGNDEMITDPIQLSPTALARINTALTALDFLNSDASYQHEKDFPHLGTIKFRLNKAGRDRNTTFNWTENRDAKILMDEYRKIANQFVWIFDISVARENQPLESPKLLDSLESLIRRNEISDSAQMAEFLRILSNDERIPLIARNHAGRLISKIGKEKK
;
A
#
# COMPACT_ATOMS: atom_id res chain seq x y z
N MET A 1 49.49 23.68 -39.95
CA MET A 1 48.99 24.38 -38.74
C MET A 1 48.50 23.35 -37.74
N GLN A 2 49.43 22.82 -36.94
CA GLN A 2 49.18 22.01 -35.75
C GLN A 2 49.20 22.93 -34.54
N LYS A 3 48.15 22.88 -33.70
CA LYS A 3 48.18 23.25 -32.27
C LYS A 3 46.78 23.01 -31.72
N ASN A 4 46.65 22.01 -30.84
CA ASN A 4 45.76 21.98 -29.66
C ASN A 4 45.64 20.54 -29.14
N VAL A 5 46.76 20.00 -28.65
CA VAL A 5 46.80 18.81 -27.80
C VAL A 5 47.76 19.18 -26.68
N ASN A 6 47.27 19.85 -25.63
CA ASN A 6 47.98 20.08 -24.35
C ASN A 6 47.07 20.81 -23.34
N PHE A 7 45.86 20.31 -23.08
CA PHE A 7 45.03 20.81 -21.96
C PHE A 7 44.60 19.71 -20.98
N MET A 8 45.08 18.47 -21.16
CA MET A 8 44.58 17.30 -20.43
C MET A 8 45.69 16.55 -19.66
N ARG A 9 46.59 17.28 -18.98
CA ARG A 9 47.64 16.66 -18.13
C ARG A 9 47.97 17.38 -16.80
N THR A 10 47.21 18.40 -16.40
CA THR A 10 47.56 19.19 -15.19
C THR A 10 46.38 19.34 -14.22
N LEU A 11 45.67 18.25 -13.92
CA LEU A 11 44.75 18.20 -12.78
C LEU A 11 44.65 16.77 -12.23
N LEU A 12 45.81 16.16 -11.97
CA LEU A 12 45.94 14.85 -11.33
C LEU A 12 47.09 14.93 -10.34
N LEU A 13 46.82 15.54 -9.18
CA LEU A 13 47.59 15.46 -7.92
C LEU A 13 47.10 16.58 -7.01
N ILE A 14 46.23 16.28 -6.04
CA ILE A 14 46.16 16.94 -4.72
C ILE A 14 45.16 16.15 -3.84
N LEU A 15 45.69 15.71 -2.69
CA LEU A 15 45.03 15.31 -1.45
C LEU A 15 44.33 13.93 -1.35
N PHE A 16 45.18 12.93 -1.15
CA PHE A 16 45.04 11.93 -0.07
C PHE A 16 45.03 12.66 1.28
N ILE A 17 44.07 12.38 2.21
CA ILE A 17 44.25 12.37 3.68
C ILE A 17 42.91 12.15 4.45
N LEU A 18 42.93 11.09 5.27
CA LEU A 18 42.18 10.80 6.51
C LEU A 18 40.64 10.95 6.57
N SER A 19 39.93 9.84 6.82
CA SER A 19 39.61 9.41 8.21
C SER A 19 38.64 8.23 8.24
N THR A 20 39.08 7.18 8.93
CA THR A 20 38.31 6.01 9.35
C THR A 20 37.45 6.35 10.56
N SER A 21 36.15 6.08 10.51
CA SER A 21 35.28 6.10 11.69
C SER A 21 34.49 4.79 11.76
N VAL A 22 34.99 3.89 12.61
CA VAL A 22 34.34 2.65 13.04
C VAL A 22 33.19 3.03 13.97
N TYR A 23 31.95 2.70 13.61
CA TYR A 23 30.84 2.71 14.56
C TYR A 23 30.67 1.32 15.17
N THR A 24 31.13 1.18 16.41
CA THR A 24 30.90 0.01 17.26
C THR A 24 29.47 0.00 17.80
N PHE A 25 28.77 -1.10 17.58
CA PHE A 25 27.53 -1.50 18.25
C PHE A 25 27.76 -1.60 19.77
N SER A 26 26.98 -0.89 20.58
CA SER A 26 26.84 -1.17 22.02
C SER A 26 25.42 -1.61 22.33
N GLN A 27 25.25 -2.92 22.54
CA GLN A 27 24.04 -3.50 23.10
C GLN A 27 24.07 -3.35 24.63
N THR A 28 23.21 -2.50 25.19
CA THR A 28 22.97 -2.48 26.63
C THR A 28 21.98 -3.60 27.01
N LYS A 29 22.50 -4.70 27.56
CA LYS A 29 21.73 -5.71 28.30
C LYS A 29 21.12 -5.05 29.54
N LYS A 30 19.79 -5.06 29.66
CA LYS A 30 19.11 -4.75 30.93
C LYS A 30 19.20 -5.97 31.85
N SER A 31 19.83 -5.75 32.99
CA SER A 31 19.98 -6.66 34.14
C SER A 31 18.61 -7.01 34.72
N MET A 32 18.33 -8.30 34.87
CA MET A 32 17.22 -8.81 35.67
C MET A 32 17.57 -8.71 37.16
N LEU A 33 16.64 -8.19 37.96
CA LEU A 33 16.72 -8.21 39.42
C LEU A 33 16.24 -9.58 39.95
N PRO A 34 16.85 -10.12 41.02
CA PRO A 34 16.50 -11.42 41.58
C PRO A 34 15.21 -11.39 42.40
N VAL A 35 14.38 -12.40 42.14
CA VAL A 35 13.16 -12.75 42.89
C VAL A 35 13.53 -13.19 44.31
N LYS A 36 13.04 -12.46 45.32
CA LYS A 36 13.15 -12.87 46.73
C LYS A 36 11.97 -13.79 47.08
N LYS A 37 12.28 -15.07 47.27
CA LYS A 37 11.40 -16.07 47.89
C LYS A 37 11.11 -15.66 49.34
N THR A 38 9.83 -15.65 49.71
CA THR A 38 9.41 -15.67 51.11
C THR A 38 8.50 -16.88 51.30
N SER A 39 8.88 -17.69 52.28
CA SER A 39 8.33 -18.99 52.67
C SER A 39 6.96 -18.90 53.33
N SER A 40 6.17 -19.94 53.11
CA SER A 40 4.89 -20.24 53.75
C SER A 40 5.01 -20.47 55.26
N SER A 41 3.98 -20.09 56.00
CA SER A 41 3.61 -20.66 57.31
C SER A 41 2.09 -20.80 57.38
N VAL A 42 1.65 -22.01 57.69
CA VAL A 42 0.26 -22.49 57.78
C VAL A 42 -0.26 -22.31 59.22
N ALA A 43 -1.51 -21.87 59.39
CA ALA A 43 -2.49 -22.45 60.33
C ALA A 43 -3.74 -21.54 60.47
N GLY A 44 -4.93 -22.14 60.33
CA GLY A 44 -6.20 -21.50 60.73
C GLY A 44 -7.42 -22.01 59.96
N ILE A 45 -7.94 -23.20 60.32
CA ILE A 45 -9.22 -23.74 59.84
C ILE A 45 -10.37 -23.17 60.69
N LYS A 46 -11.38 -22.58 60.06
CA LYS A 46 -12.78 -22.47 60.55
C LYS A 46 -13.72 -22.09 59.38
N PRO A 47 -15.05 -22.36 59.45
CA PRO A 47 -15.75 -23.18 58.48
C PRO A 47 -16.53 -22.39 57.43
N GLU A 48 -16.81 -23.10 56.35
CA GLU A 48 -17.67 -22.82 55.21
C GLU A 48 -19.07 -22.28 55.57
N PRO A 49 -19.48 -21.13 54.98
CA PRO A 49 -20.88 -20.79 54.80
C PRO A 49 -21.36 -21.16 53.38
N LEU A 50 -22.57 -21.75 53.38
CA LEU A 50 -23.40 -22.23 52.29
C LEU A 50 -23.59 -21.26 51.09
N PRO A 51 -24.00 -21.77 49.92
CA PRO A 51 -23.88 -21.10 48.63
C PRO A 51 -24.87 -19.94 48.49
N ASP A 52 -24.35 -18.74 48.26
CA ASP A 52 -25.18 -17.61 47.89
C ASP A 52 -25.70 -17.74 46.46
N LYS A 53 -27.01 -17.56 46.38
CA LYS A 53 -27.91 -17.53 45.23
C LYS A 53 -27.26 -16.94 43.97
N ILE A 54 -27.30 -17.72 42.89
CA ILE A 54 -27.14 -17.25 41.52
C ILE A 54 -28.23 -16.19 41.26
N PRO A 55 -27.90 -14.91 41.01
CA PRO A 55 -28.89 -13.98 40.52
C PRO A 55 -29.21 -14.32 39.06
N LEU A 56 -30.50 -14.60 38.82
CA LEU A 56 -31.07 -14.73 37.48
C LEU A 56 -30.76 -13.50 36.63
N LYS A 57 -30.21 -13.78 35.44
CA LYS A 57 -30.44 -13.14 34.14
C LYS A 57 -31.42 -11.95 34.15
N LYS A 58 -30.89 -10.73 33.96
CA LYS A 58 -31.67 -9.59 33.47
C LYS A 58 -30.80 -8.72 32.57
N ASN A 59 -30.75 -9.09 31.30
CA ASN A 59 -30.46 -8.23 30.15
C ASN A 59 -31.04 -8.92 28.91
N GLU A 60 -32.36 -9.07 28.88
CA GLU A 60 -33.07 -9.24 27.62
C GLU A 60 -33.14 -7.86 26.97
N ARG A 61 -32.40 -7.70 25.87
CA ARG A 61 -32.46 -6.52 25.02
C ARG A 61 -33.80 -6.58 24.26
N PRO A 62 -34.65 -5.55 24.32
CA PRO A 62 -35.90 -5.51 23.56
C PRO A 62 -35.61 -5.65 22.06
N GLY A 63 -36.52 -6.35 21.37
CA GLY A 63 -36.44 -6.69 19.96
C GLY A 63 -36.04 -5.49 19.09
N VAL A 64 -34.88 -5.63 18.45
CA VAL A 64 -34.53 -4.82 17.29
C VAL A 64 -35.05 -5.60 16.09
N GLU A 65 -36.22 -5.19 15.60
CA GLU A 65 -36.62 -5.48 14.23
C GLU A 65 -35.43 -5.10 13.33
N MET A 66 -34.94 -6.08 12.58
CA MET A 66 -33.87 -5.90 11.61
C MET A 66 -34.32 -4.84 10.60
N PRO A 67 -33.70 -3.65 10.53
CA PRO A 67 -33.99 -2.75 9.43
C PRO A 67 -33.50 -3.41 8.14
N ASP A 68 -34.44 -3.46 7.21
CA ASP A 68 -34.34 -3.91 5.84
C ASP A 68 -33.00 -3.57 5.17
N LYS A 69 -32.36 -4.58 4.59
CA LYS A 69 -31.08 -4.49 3.86
C LYS A 69 -31.31 -3.90 2.46
N SER A 70 -31.90 -2.71 2.39
CA SER A 70 -32.28 -2.06 1.13
C SER A 70 -31.74 -0.64 0.97
N ASN A 71 -30.82 -0.19 1.85
CA ASN A 71 -30.15 1.12 1.71
C ASN A 71 -28.69 0.95 1.28
N ASP A 72 -28.52 0.21 0.19
CA ASP A 72 -27.28 0.07 -0.57
C ASP A 72 -26.88 1.40 -1.25
N ASN A 73 -25.57 1.59 -1.47
CA ASN A 73 -25.01 2.45 -2.51
C ASN A 73 -25.05 3.98 -2.36
N LYS A 74 -24.59 4.56 -1.24
CA LYS A 74 -24.19 5.99 -1.26
C LYS A 74 -22.70 6.26 -1.48
N PHE A 75 -21.83 5.25 -1.29
CA PHE A 75 -20.40 5.33 -1.65
C PHE A 75 -20.01 4.59 -2.94
N ARG A 76 -20.95 3.84 -3.54
CA ARG A 76 -20.84 3.35 -4.92
C ARG A 76 -21.38 4.36 -5.96
N ASN A 77 -22.29 5.28 -5.58
CA ASN A 77 -23.01 6.16 -6.52
C ASN A 77 -22.51 7.62 -6.62
N THR A 78 -21.22 7.89 -6.47
CA THR A 78 -20.64 9.19 -6.94
C THR A 78 -19.62 9.02 -8.06
N ILE A 79 -19.52 7.83 -8.63
CA ILE A 79 -18.92 7.63 -9.94
C ILE A 79 -20.03 7.04 -10.81
N PRO A 80 -20.45 7.70 -11.90
CA PRO A 80 -21.54 7.20 -12.71
C PRO A 80 -21.20 5.79 -13.23
N ASP A 81 -22.15 4.86 -13.10
CA ASP A 81 -22.19 3.52 -13.73
C ASP A 81 -22.08 3.56 -15.28
N SER A 82 -21.84 4.75 -15.84
CA SER A 82 -21.56 5.02 -17.25
C SER A 82 -20.12 5.51 -17.47
N LEU A 83 -19.13 4.98 -16.76
CA LEU A 83 -17.76 4.92 -17.29
C LEU A 83 -17.80 3.98 -18.49
N GLY A 84 -18.23 4.52 -19.64
CA GLY A 84 -18.35 3.80 -20.90
C GLY A 84 -17.07 3.02 -21.18
N ALA A 85 -17.20 1.84 -21.78
CA ALA A 85 -16.10 0.94 -22.10
C ALA A 85 -14.92 1.73 -22.69
N VAL A 86 -13.95 2.07 -21.85
CA VAL A 86 -12.76 2.79 -22.22
C VAL A 86 -11.86 1.77 -22.88
N ASP A 87 -11.41 2.03 -24.11
CA ASP A 87 -10.43 1.17 -24.78
C ASP A 87 -9.09 1.30 -24.06
N PRO A 88 -8.65 0.29 -23.28
CA PRO A 88 -7.47 0.43 -22.45
C PRO A 88 -6.20 0.40 -23.29
N THR A 89 -5.34 1.38 -23.06
CA THR A 89 -4.05 1.53 -23.75
C THR A 89 -2.93 0.83 -22.97
N TYR A 90 -3.00 0.90 -21.63
CA TYR A 90 -1.99 0.39 -20.71
C TYR A 90 -2.56 -0.79 -19.93
N PHE A 91 -1.75 -1.84 -19.80
CA PHE A 91 -2.10 -3.03 -19.04
C PHE A 91 -0.94 -3.44 -18.15
N TYR A 92 -1.24 -3.69 -16.89
CA TYR A 92 -0.29 -4.19 -15.90
C TYR A 92 -0.90 -5.38 -15.18
N GLU A 93 -0.14 -6.47 -15.08
CA GLU A 93 -0.50 -7.66 -14.32
C GLU A 93 0.62 -7.95 -13.32
N PHE A 94 0.24 -8.20 -12.06
CA PHE A 94 1.10 -8.81 -11.06
C PHE A 94 0.47 -10.12 -10.61
N SER A 95 1.28 -11.18 -10.48
CA SER A 95 0.82 -12.48 -10.00
C SER A 95 1.82 -13.13 -9.05
N ARG A 96 1.31 -13.60 -7.91
CA ARG A 96 2.03 -14.37 -6.89
C ARG A 96 1.06 -15.20 -6.03
N PRO A 97 0.93 -16.52 -6.25
CA PRO A 97 -0.10 -17.34 -5.61
C PRO A 97 -0.14 -17.30 -4.08
N ASP A 98 1.02 -17.29 -3.41
CA ASP A 98 1.09 -17.41 -1.95
C ASP A 98 0.85 -16.10 -1.18
N PHE A 99 0.58 -15.00 -1.88
CA PHE A 99 0.36 -13.69 -1.27
C PHE A 99 -1.07 -13.46 -0.82
N LEU A 100 -1.24 -12.55 0.14
CA LEU A 100 -2.58 -12.10 0.55
C LEU A 100 -3.33 -11.49 -0.62
N ILE A 101 -2.64 -10.76 -1.50
CA ILE A 101 -3.14 -10.32 -2.80
C ILE A 101 -2.37 -11.11 -3.84
N SER A 102 -2.99 -12.15 -4.39
CA SER A 102 -2.31 -13.13 -5.22
C SER A 102 -2.26 -12.73 -6.70
N LYS A 103 -3.17 -11.86 -7.13
CA LYS A 103 -3.20 -11.33 -8.49
C LYS A 103 -3.70 -9.89 -8.49
N ILE A 104 -3.10 -9.05 -9.31
CA ILE A 104 -3.54 -7.67 -9.55
C ILE A 104 -3.50 -7.43 -11.06
N PHE A 105 -4.53 -6.80 -11.58
CA PHE A 105 -4.64 -6.38 -12.96
C PHE A 105 -5.08 -4.91 -12.98
N ILE A 106 -4.32 -4.07 -13.65
CA ILE A 106 -4.63 -2.65 -13.82
C ILE A 106 -4.71 -2.40 -15.32
N GLU A 107 -5.80 -1.82 -15.77
CA GLU A 107 -5.94 -1.32 -17.13
C GLU A 107 -6.45 0.11 -17.12
N HIS A 108 -5.89 0.94 -17.99
CA HIS A 108 -6.31 2.33 -18.13
C HIS A 108 -6.01 2.91 -19.51
N ASP A 109 -6.68 4.00 -19.86
CA ASP A 109 -6.40 4.81 -21.05
C ASP A 109 -5.28 5.84 -20.83
N GLU A 110 -5.04 6.66 -21.84
CA GLU A 110 -4.07 7.77 -21.78
C GLU A 110 -4.46 8.88 -20.79
N SER A 111 -5.74 8.98 -20.41
CA SER A 111 -6.22 9.93 -19.40
C SER A 111 -6.13 9.37 -17.97
N GLY A 112 -5.70 8.11 -17.82
CA GLY A 112 -5.62 7.40 -16.56
C GLY A 112 -6.95 6.87 -16.03
N LYS A 113 -8.01 6.89 -16.84
CA LYS A 113 -9.29 6.25 -16.52
C LYS A 113 -9.22 4.78 -16.84
N GLY A 114 -9.73 3.95 -15.94
CA GLY A 114 -9.83 2.53 -16.19
C GLY A 114 -10.33 1.77 -14.98
N LYS A 115 -9.78 0.58 -14.75
CA LYS A 115 -10.13 -0.26 -13.60
C LYS A 115 -8.93 -0.99 -13.03
N ILE A 116 -9.05 -1.34 -11.76
CA ILE A 116 -8.18 -2.28 -11.07
C ILE A 116 -9.00 -3.51 -10.70
N SER A 117 -8.44 -4.69 -10.92
CA SER A 117 -8.97 -5.96 -10.47
C SER A 117 -7.93 -6.68 -9.63
N PHE A 118 -8.29 -7.25 -8.49
CA PHE A 118 -7.36 -8.03 -7.67
C PHE A 118 -8.01 -9.24 -7.01
N LEU A 119 -7.21 -10.28 -6.79
CA LEU A 119 -7.60 -11.51 -6.11
C LEU A 119 -7.01 -11.51 -4.70
N LYS A 120 -7.87 -11.58 -3.69
CA LYS A 120 -7.47 -11.70 -2.28
C LYS A 120 -7.49 -13.17 -1.87
N LYS A 121 -6.54 -13.59 -1.06
CA LYS A 121 -6.48 -14.95 -0.53
C LYS A 121 -7.76 -15.27 0.26
N GLY A 122 -8.40 -16.38 -0.10
CA GLY A 122 -9.69 -16.78 0.47
C GLY A 122 -10.91 -16.28 -0.31
N ASN A 123 -10.71 -15.50 -1.37
CA ASN A 123 -11.76 -15.16 -2.34
C ASN A 123 -11.50 -15.92 -3.65
N ASP A 124 -12.56 -16.45 -4.24
CA ASP A 124 -12.48 -17.14 -5.54
C ASP A 124 -12.69 -16.19 -6.73
N GLU A 125 -13.14 -14.96 -6.46
CA GLU A 125 -13.48 -13.97 -7.47
C GLU A 125 -12.55 -12.74 -7.43
N MET A 126 -12.30 -12.17 -8.61
CA MET A 126 -11.56 -10.91 -8.76
C MET A 126 -12.45 -9.74 -8.30
N ILE A 127 -12.01 -9.01 -7.29
CA ILE A 127 -12.62 -7.75 -6.89
C ILE A 127 -12.22 -6.71 -7.92
N THR A 128 -13.18 -5.98 -8.51
CA THR A 128 -12.93 -5.00 -9.56
C THR A 128 -13.55 -3.65 -9.23
N ASP A 129 -12.74 -2.60 -9.25
CA ASP A 129 -13.16 -1.22 -8.99
C ASP A 129 -12.66 -0.26 -10.08
N PRO A 130 -13.44 0.78 -10.43
CA PRO A 130 -12.97 1.82 -11.34
C PRO A 130 -11.84 2.64 -10.70
N ILE A 131 -10.90 3.11 -11.52
CA ILE A 131 -9.78 3.94 -11.08
C ILE A 131 -9.62 5.19 -11.94
N GLN A 132 -9.04 6.22 -11.33
CA GLN A 132 -8.54 7.41 -12.00
C GLN A 132 -7.12 7.68 -11.51
N LEU A 133 -6.14 7.41 -12.37
CA LEU A 133 -4.75 7.73 -12.07
C LEU A 133 -4.54 9.25 -12.04
N SER A 134 -3.63 9.69 -11.17
CA SER A 134 -3.30 11.10 -11.08
C SER A 134 -2.45 11.56 -12.26
N PRO A 135 -2.50 12.86 -12.63
CA PRO A 135 -1.61 13.41 -13.64
C PRO A 135 -0.12 13.17 -13.31
N THR A 136 0.23 13.20 -12.02
CA THR A 136 1.60 12.96 -11.56
C THR A 136 2.00 11.49 -11.73
N ALA A 137 1.12 10.54 -11.44
CA ALA A 137 1.35 9.12 -11.67
C ALA A 137 1.52 8.82 -13.16
N LEU A 138 0.62 9.35 -14.00
CA LEU A 138 0.70 9.22 -15.46
C LEU A 138 1.99 9.81 -16.02
N ALA A 139 2.42 10.97 -15.53
CA ALA A 139 3.68 11.58 -15.96
C ALA A 139 4.89 10.68 -15.67
N ARG A 140 4.93 10.00 -14.52
CA ARG A 140 5.98 9.04 -14.17
C ARG A 140 5.96 7.79 -15.06
N ILE A 141 4.77 7.24 -15.31
CA ILE A 141 4.57 6.10 -16.23
C ILE A 141 5.06 6.47 -17.63
N ASN A 142 4.58 7.58 -18.18
CA ASN A 142 4.92 8.03 -19.53
C ASN A 142 6.42 8.32 -19.68
N THR A 143 7.03 8.95 -18.67
CA THR A 143 8.47 9.23 -18.66
C THR A 143 9.28 7.94 -18.70
N ALA A 144 8.93 6.94 -17.89
CA ALA A 144 9.60 5.64 -17.90
C ALA A 144 9.43 4.93 -19.25
N LEU A 145 8.22 4.93 -19.82
CA LEU A 145 7.97 4.29 -21.12
C LEU A 145 8.69 4.97 -22.28
N THR A 146 8.80 6.30 -22.26
CA THR A 146 9.59 7.06 -23.24
C THR A 146 11.08 6.77 -23.10
N ALA A 147 11.61 6.73 -21.88
CA ALA A 147 13.02 6.41 -21.63
C ALA A 147 13.39 4.99 -22.12
N LEU A 148 12.46 4.05 -22.01
CA LEU A 148 12.60 2.67 -22.50
C LEU A 148 12.45 2.53 -24.02
N ASP A 149 12.02 3.59 -24.71
CA ASP A 149 11.52 3.53 -26.09
C ASP A 149 10.58 2.33 -26.30
N PHE A 150 9.65 2.15 -25.36
CA PHE A 150 9.04 0.85 -25.11
C PHE A 150 8.37 0.26 -26.36
N LEU A 151 7.66 1.04 -27.20
CA LEU A 151 7.00 0.46 -28.37
C LEU A 151 7.93 0.08 -29.53
N ASN A 152 9.15 0.63 -29.57
CA ASN A 152 10.11 0.38 -30.65
C ASN A 152 11.21 -0.60 -30.25
N SER A 153 11.43 -0.78 -28.95
CA SER A 153 12.45 -1.68 -28.42
C SER A 153 11.95 -3.13 -28.40
N ASP A 154 12.89 -4.08 -28.47
CA ASP A 154 12.69 -5.52 -28.27
C ASP A 154 13.42 -6.02 -27.01
N ALA A 155 14.00 -5.12 -26.22
CA ALA A 155 14.76 -5.42 -25.02
C ALA A 155 14.01 -6.33 -24.03
N SER A 156 14.71 -7.34 -23.52
CA SER A 156 14.25 -8.09 -22.34
C SER A 156 14.62 -7.31 -21.08
N TYR A 157 13.66 -7.11 -20.18
CA TYR A 157 13.89 -6.49 -18.87
C TYR A 157 14.17 -7.51 -17.77
N GLN A 158 13.99 -8.80 -18.06
CA GLN A 158 14.25 -9.88 -17.11
C GLN A 158 15.75 -9.95 -16.82
N HIS A 159 16.09 -9.92 -15.54
CA HIS A 159 17.45 -10.18 -15.08
C HIS A 159 17.87 -11.63 -15.36
N GLU A 160 19.17 -11.88 -15.53
CA GLU A 160 19.73 -13.21 -15.86
C GLU A 160 19.28 -14.30 -14.87
N LYS A 161 19.24 -13.96 -13.59
CA LYS A 161 18.67 -14.80 -12.54
C LYS A 161 17.19 -14.54 -12.33
N ASP A 162 16.41 -15.61 -12.29
CA ASP A 162 15.01 -15.59 -11.92
C ASP A 162 14.81 -15.51 -10.41
N PHE A 163 13.85 -14.67 -10.01
CA PHE A 163 13.41 -14.53 -8.62
C PHE A 163 11.88 -14.75 -8.51
N PRO A 164 11.38 -16.00 -8.63
CA PRO A 164 9.93 -16.28 -8.61
C PRO A 164 9.25 -15.83 -7.32
N HIS A 165 10.00 -15.84 -6.21
CA HIS A 165 9.58 -15.36 -4.91
C HIS A 165 9.38 -13.84 -4.84
N LEU A 166 9.50 -13.07 -5.93
CA LEU A 166 9.09 -11.66 -5.98
C LEU A 166 7.72 -11.49 -6.67
N GLY A 167 7.22 -12.55 -7.31
CA GLY A 167 6.06 -12.50 -8.19
C GLY A 167 6.46 -12.20 -9.63
N THR A 168 5.53 -12.44 -10.54
CA THR A 168 5.70 -12.20 -11.98
C THR A 168 4.91 -10.97 -12.37
N ILE A 169 5.54 -10.08 -13.13
CA ILE A 169 4.95 -8.87 -13.65
C ILE A 169 4.84 -8.99 -15.14
N LYS A 170 3.68 -8.61 -15.69
CA LYS A 170 3.48 -8.43 -17.12
C LYS A 170 3.05 -7.00 -17.36
N PHE A 171 3.65 -6.39 -18.37
CA PHE A 171 3.26 -5.07 -18.83
C PHE A 171 2.98 -5.14 -20.32
N ARG A 172 1.88 -4.54 -20.76
CA ARG A 172 1.51 -4.42 -22.17
C ARG A 172 1.08 -2.98 -22.45
N LEU A 173 1.53 -2.46 -23.58
CA LEU A 173 1.15 -1.15 -24.09
C LEU A 173 0.66 -1.32 -25.53
N ASN A 174 -0.58 -0.91 -25.77
CA ASN A 174 -1.17 -0.84 -27.10
C ASN A 174 -1.43 0.63 -27.44
N LYS A 175 -0.65 1.21 -28.36
CA LYS A 175 -0.78 2.62 -28.75
C LYS A 175 -0.42 2.83 -30.20
N ALA A 176 -1.26 3.60 -30.90
CA ALA A 176 -1.07 3.97 -32.31
C ALA A 176 -0.85 2.76 -33.24
N GLY A 177 -1.64 1.70 -33.04
CA GLY A 177 -1.56 0.47 -33.84
C GLY A 177 -0.34 -0.41 -33.55
N ARG A 178 0.48 -0.06 -32.55
CA ARG A 178 1.61 -0.87 -32.08
C ARG A 178 1.26 -1.48 -30.73
N ASP A 179 1.63 -2.73 -30.56
CA ASP A 179 1.43 -3.50 -29.33
C ASP A 179 2.75 -4.14 -28.91
N ARG A 180 3.15 -3.92 -27.66
CA ARG A 180 4.28 -4.63 -27.06
C ARG A 180 3.89 -5.12 -25.68
N ASN A 181 4.29 -6.35 -25.38
CA ASN A 181 4.24 -6.92 -24.05
C ASN A 181 5.64 -7.28 -23.55
N THR A 182 5.80 -7.35 -22.24
CA THR A 182 7.00 -7.86 -21.58
C THR A 182 6.58 -8.56 -20.28
N THR A 183 7.37 -9.55 -19.87
CA THR A 183 7.16 -10.28 -18.62
C THR A 183 8.50 -10.39 -17.89
N PHE A 184 8.53 -10.05 -16.61
CA PHE A 184 9.72 -10.20 -15.77
C PHE A 184 9.35 -10.31 -14.28
N ASN A 185 10.24 -10.90 -13.50
CA ASN A 185 10.14 -10.96 -12.03
C ASN A 185 11.08 -9.95 -11.35
N TRP A 186 12.20 -9.62 -11.99
CA TRP A 186 13.20 -8.69 -11.52
C TRP A 186 13.90 -8.02 -12.72
N THR A 187 14.34 -6.78 -12.54
CA THR A 187 15.05 -6.01 -13.56
C THR A 187 16.12 -5.12 -12.93
N GLU A 188 17.26 -5.01 -13.61
CA GLU A 188 18.31 -4.02 -13.30
C GLU A 188 18.15 -2.75 -14.14
N ASN A 189 17.28 -2.76 -15.17
CA ASN A 189 16.98 -1.58 -15.93
C ASN A 189 16.24 -0.57 -15.04
N ARG A 190 16.86 0.59 -14.85
CA ARG A 190 16.37 1.65 -13.95
C ARG A 190 14.96 2.11 -14.32
N ASP A 191 14.68 2.31 -15.61
CA ASP A 191 13.40 2.85 -16.07
C ASP A 191 12.29 1.79 -16.01
N ALA A 192 12.61 0.54 -16.34
CA ALA A 192 11.69 -0.59 -16.13
C ALA A 192 11.37 -0.78 -14.64
N LYS A 193 12.35 -0.54 -13.75
CA LYS A 193 12.13 -0.55 -12.31
C LYS A 193 11.23 0.59 -11.85
N ILE A 194 11.40 1.81 -12.37
CA ILE A 194 10.51 2.95 -12.08
C ILE A 194 9.08 2.63 -12.51
N LEU A 195 8.89 2.09 -13.72
CA LEU A 195 7.59 1.68 -14.25
C LEU A 195 6.91 0.64 -13.35
N MET A 196 7.65 -0.41 -13.01
CA MET A 196 7.20 -1.47 -12.10
C MET A 196 6.78 -0.90 -10.73
N ASP A 197 7.66 -0.11 -10.11
CA ASP A 197 7.43 0.41 -8.77
C ASP A 197 6.24 1.38 -8.77
N GLU A 198 6.03 2.15 -9.83
CA GLU A 198 4.86 3.03 -9.96
C GLU A 198 3.54 2.24 -10.00
N TYR A 199 3.43 1.19 -10.83
CA TYR A 199 2.22 0.36 -10.84
C TYR A 199 1.99 -0.38 -9.53
N ARG A 200 3.05 -0.81 -8.83
CA ARG A 200 2.92 -1.39 -7.48
C ARG A 200 2.37 -0.37 -6.48
N LYS A 201 2.83 0.88 -6.54
CA LYS A 201 2.31 1.96 -5.69
C LYS A 201 0.86 2.30 -5.97
N ILE A 202 0.46 2.30 -7.25
CA ILE A 202 -0.94 2.44 -7.68
C ILE A 202 -1.77 1.31 -7.08
N ALA A 203 -1.33 0.06 -7.27
CA ALA A 203 -2.00 -1.11 -6.73
C ALA A 203 -2.18 -1.03 -5.20
N ASN A 204 -1.11 -0.70 -4.47
CA ASN A 204 -1.16 -0.51 -3.03
C ASN A 204 -2.21 0.54 -2.64
N GLN A 205 -2.19 1.70 -3.29
CA GLN A 205 -3.13 2.79 -3.00
C GLN A 205 -4.59 2.32 -3.10
N PHE A 206 -4.96 1.67 -4.20
CA PHE A 206 -6.35 1.24 -4.42
C PHE A 206 -6.75 0.05 -3.55
N VAL A 207 -5.88 -0.94 -3.35
CA VAL A 207 -6.15 -2.06 -2.44
C VAL A 207 -6.37 -1.57 -1.01
N TRP A 208 -5.58 -0.58 -0.55
CA TRP A 208 -5.76 -0.03 0.79
C TRP A 208 -7.03 0.82 0.93
N ILE A 209 -7.41 1.57 -0.10
CA ILE A 209 -8.70 2.28 -0.13
C ILE A 209 -9.85 1.26 -0.01
N PHE A 210 -9.78 0.16 -0.75
CA PHE A 210 -10.75 -0.92 -0.68
C PHE A 210 -10.82 -1.54 0.71
N ASP A 211 -9.69 -2.00 1.27
CA ASP A 211 -9.65 -2.68 2.57
C ASP A 211 -10.19 -1.79 3.70
N ILE A 212 -9.87 -0.50 3.68
CA ILE A 212 -10.41 0.47 4.66
C ILE A 212 -11.91 0.68 4.44
N SER A 213 -12.38 0.74 3.20
CA SER A 213 -13.81 0.88 2.91
C SER A 213 -14.62 -0.33 3.38
N VAL A 214 -14.10 -1.54 3.18
CA VAL A 214 -14.71 -2.77 3.69
C VAL A 214 -14.71 -2.80 5.22
N ALA A 215 -13.61 -2.43 5.86
CA ALA A 215 -13.52 -2.38 7.32
C ALA A 215 -14.47 -1.35 7.92
N ARG A 216 -14.57 -0.15 7.32
CA ARG A 216 -15.52 0.89 7.73
C ARG A 216 -16.96 0.37 7.79
N GLU A 217 -17.32 -0.55 6.91
CA GLU A 217 -18.68 -1.09 6.82
C GLU A 217 -18.89 -2.32 7.69
N ASN A 218 -17.91 -3.23 7.73
CA ASN A 218 -18.09 -4.56 8.32
C ASN A 218 -17.36 -4.73 9.66
N GLN A 219 -16.25 -4.04 9.87
CA GLN A 219 -15.40 -4.15 11.06
C GLN A 219 -14.79 -2.79 11.46
N PRO A 220 -15.62 -1.79 11.86
CA PRO A 220 -15.14 -0.41 12.05
C PRO A 220 -14.03 -0.28 13.11
N LEU A 221 -13.96 -1.22 14.06
CA LEU A 221 -12.93 -1.26 15.10
C LEU A 221 -11.52 -1.53 14.55
N GLU A 222 -11.37 -2.06 13.33
CA GLU A 222 -10.08 -2.29 12.67
C GLU A 222 -9.53 -1.03 11.98
N SER A 223 -10.38 -0.02 11.72
CA SER A 223 -9.98 1.22 11.03
C SER A 223 -8.73 1.91 11.59
N PRO A 224 -8.50 2.00 12.93
CA PRO A 224 -7.27 2.59 13.46
C PRO A 224 -5.99 1.90 12.96
N LYS A 225 -5.95 0.56 13.00
CA LYS A 225 -4.81 -0.24 12.58
C LYS A 225 -4.55 -0.13 11.07
N LEU A 226 -5.62 -0.03 10.28
CA LEU A 226 -5.50 0.16 8.84
C LEU A 226 -4.95 1.54 8.51
N LEU A 227 -5.33 2.59 9.25
CA LEU A 227 -4.77 3.94 9.08
C LEU A 227 -3.29 4.02 9.52
N ASP A 228 -2.88 3.29 10.56
CA ASP A 228 -1.45 3.14 10.92
C ASP A 228 -0.65 2.51 9.77
N SER A 229 -1.21 1.47 9.16
CA SER A 229 -0.59 0.78 8.03
C SER A 229 -0.49 1.71 6.81
N LEU A 230 -1.57 2.44 6.51
CA LEU A 230 -1.59 3.43 5.44
C LEU A 230 -0.57 4.55 5.67
N GLU A 231 -0.48 5.08 6.88
CA GLU A 231 0.54 6.08 7.23
C GLU A 231 1.95 5.55 6.95
N SER A 232 2.21 4.29 7.32
CA SER A 232 3.50 3.67 7.07
C SER A 232 3.81 3.56 5.58
N LEU A 233 2.81 3.29 4.72
CA LEU A 233 3.00 3.24 3.26
C LEU A 233 3.31 4.61 2.68
N ILE A 234 2.59 5.64 3.13
CA ILE A 234 2.83 7.03 2.72
C ILE A 234 4.27 7.42 3.09
N ARG A 235 4.69 7.15 4.33
CA ARG A 235 6.06 7.44 4.80
C ARG A 235 7.16 6.71 4.03
N ARG A 236 6.90 5.49 3.54
CA ARG A 236 7.85 4.72 2.73
C ARG A 236 7.78 5.03 1.24
N ASN A 237 6.94 6.00 0.82
CA ASN A 237 6.69 6.31 -0.59
C ASN A 237 6.19 5.07 -1.36
N GLU A 238 5.32 4.28 -0.73
CA GLU A 238 4.69 3.06 -1.30
C GLU A 238 3.26 3.31 -1.81
N ILE A 239 2.83 4.57 -1.82
CA ILE A 239 1.58 5.08 -2.41
C ILE A 239 1.95 5.94 -3.62
N SER A 240 1.16 5.87 -4.69
CA SER A 240 1.49 6.55 -5.95
C SER A 240 1.27 8.05 -5.83
N ASP A 241 0.08 8.46 -5.36
CA ASP A 241 -0.24 9.86 -5.12
C ASP A 241 -1.05 9.99 -3.83
N SER A 242 -0.34 10.32 -2.75
CA SER A 242 -0.95 10.53 -1.44
C SER A 242 -1.97 11.68 -1.46
N ALA A 243 -1.82 12.68 -2.35
CA ALA A 243 -2.74 13.80 -2.44
C ALA A 243 -4.13 13.39 -2.95
N GLN A 244 -4.21 12.39 -3.84
CA GLN A 244 -5.51 11.86 -4.27
C GLN A 244 -6.30 11.21 -3.12
N MET A 245 -5.63 10.77 -2.07
CA MET A 245 -6.28 10.16 -0.91
C MET A 245 -6.91 11.18 0.03
N ALA A 246 -6.66 12.48 -0.16
CA ALA A 246 -7.14 13.52 0.77
C ALA A 246 -8.66 13.51 0.91
N GLU A 247 -9.39 13.33 -0.19
CA GLU A 247 -10.86 13.27 -0.18
C GLU A 247 -11.38 12.04 0.57
N PHE A 248 -10.77 10.88 0.29
CA PHE A 248 -11.09 9.64 1.01
C PHE A 248 -10.82 9.76 2.52
N LEU A 249 -9.69 10.34 2.91
CA LEU A 249 -9.36 10.58 4.31
C LEU A 249 -10.32 11.58 4.96
N ARG A 250 -10.80 12.59 4.22
CA ARG A 250 -11.79 13.56 4.72
C ARG A 250 -13.14 12.91 5.00
N ILE A 251 -13.55 11.95 4.18
CA ILE A 251 -14.74 11.13 4.45
C ILE A 251 -14.54 10.37 5.77
N LEU A 252 -13.41 9.67 5.93
CA LEU A 252 -13.12 8.92 7.15
C LEU A 252 -13.05 9.81 8.40
N SER A 253 -12.48 11.01 8.30
CA SER A 253 -12.37 11.92 9.45
C SER A 253 -13.74 12.39 9.96
N ASN A 254 -14.76 12.38 9.10
CA ASN A 254 -16.12 12.80 9.44
C ASN A 254 -17.08 11.61 9.63
N ASP A 255 -16.61 10.37 9.51
CA ASP A 255 -17.46 9.18 9.63
C ASP A 255 -17.64 8.76 11.09
N GLU A 256 -18.83 8.98 11.65
CA GLU A 256 -19.16 8.62 13.03
C GLU A 256 -19.23 7.11 13.29
N ARG A 257 -19.24 6.28 12.24
CA ARG A 257 -19.27 4.81 12.38
C ARG A 257 -17.94 4.24 12.82
N ILE A 258 -16.83 4.92 12.54
CA ILE A 258 -15.48 4.48 12.91
C ILE A 258 -15.03 5.14 14.22
N PRO A 259 -14.13 4.49 14.99
CA PRO A 259 -13.64 5.01 16.25
C PRO A 259 -13.07 6.43 16.15
N LEU A 260 -13.29 7.27 17.19
CA LEU A 260 -12.77 8.64 17.25
C LEU A 260 -11.26 8.72 17.01
N ILE A 261 -10.49 7.74 17.48
CA ILE A 261 -9.05 7.66 17.24
C ILE A 261 -8.72 7.54 15.73
N ALA A 262 -9.48 6.74 14.97
CA ALA A 262 -9.31 6.61 13.53
C ALA A 262 -9.68 7.92 12.82
N ARG A 263 -10.78 8.56 13.21
CA ARG A 263 -11.18 9.87 12.65
C ARG A 263 -10.11 10.94 12.84
N ASN A 264 -9.60 11.06 14.06
CA ASN A 264 -8.53 11.99 14.40
C ASN A 264 -7.24 11.66 13.63
N HIS A 265 -6.94 10.39 13.42
CA HIS A 265 -5.80 9.95 12.62
C HIS A 265 -5.93 10.33 11.15
N ALA A 266 -7.09 10.09 10.53
CA ALA A 266 -7.36 10.53 9.16
C ALA A 266 -7.17 12.06 9.03
N GLY A 267 -7.68 12.85 9.98
CA GLY A 267 -7.46 14.30 10.02
C GLY A 267 -5.98 14.71 10.11
N ARG A 268 -5.17 13.99 10.90
CA ARG A 268 -3.71 14.19 10.97
C ARG A 268 -3.04 13.86 9.63
N LEU A 269 -3.46 12.78 8.95
CA LEU A 269 -2.90 12.39 7.65
C LEU A 269 -3.18 13.44 6.57
N ILE A 270 -4.40 13.97 6.50
CA ILE A 270 -4.76 15.08 5.58
C ILE A 270 -3.80 16.25 5.80
N SER A 271 -3.57 16.62 7.06
CA SER A 271 -2.67 17.73 7.41
C SER A 271 -1.21 17.47 7.02
N LYS A 272 -0.74 16.23 7.04
CA LYS A 272 0.62 15.85 6.62
C LYS A 272 0.76 15.91 5.10
N ILE A 273 -0.18 15.29 4.38
CA ILE A 273 -0.21 15.29 2.91
C ILE A 273 -0.27 16.73 2.36
N GLY A 274 -1.08 17.59 2.98
CA GLY A 274 -1.16 19.01 2.58
C GLY A 274 0.13 19.81 2.83
N LYS A 275 0.96 19.41 3.78
CA LYS A 275 2.26 20.06 4.06
C LYS A 275 3.35 19.62 3.09
N GLU A 276 3.35 18.36 2.66
CA GLU A 276 4.29 17.82 1.66
C GLU A 276 4.13 18.48 0.28
N LYS A 277 3.00 19.14 0.03
CA LYS A 277 2.72 19.89 -1.20
C LYS A 277 3.36 21.28 -1.23
N LYS A 278 3.76 21.84 -0.08
CA LYS A 278 4.38 23.18 0.02
C LYS A 278 5.90 23.08 -0.03
#